data_AF-A0A2D0Q394-F1
#
_entry.id   AF-A0A2D0Q394-F1
#
_cell.length_a   1.000
_cell.length_b   1.000
_cell.length_c   1.000
_cell.angle_alpha   90.00
_cell.angle_beta   90.00
_cell.angle_gamma   90.00
#
_symmetry.space_group_name_H-M   'P 1'
#
loop_
_entity.id
_entity.type
_entity.pdbx_description
1 polymer ?
#
loop_
_entity_poly.entity_id
_entity_poly.type
_entity_poly.pdbx_seq_one_letter_code
_entity_poly.pdbx_strand_id
1 'polypeptide(L)'
;MSPHVSSPRLRPTWSPSFWVACMVLMFGRLQALVPSEATPPKRSEEQRGLGNTPLFPGVPTTPLTTTSVSTEEKPLSSPCDVYCSLCDEATLPTVQCYSEFLKICRLNLQNELDNVNSTDLCVWDKVKSPYNNFTMCSEGIAECLALPWPNRLVEDMFVEIHSSFFQECPIETLRDPPPNVIFALVMTPICLIPAMVVLVVLKTKNGDRRS
;
A
#
# COMPACT_ATOMS: atom_id res chain seq x y z
N MET A 1 -11.85 65.80 -34.41
CA MET A 1 -11.55 65.46 -33.00
C MET A 1 -12.86 65.35 -32.23
N SER A 2 -13.28 64.14 -31.86
CA SER A 2 -14.44 63.91 -30.99
C SER A 2 -13.95 63.33 -29.65
N PRO A 3 -14.54 63.69 -28.50
CA PRO A 3 -14.06 63.21 -27.20
C PRO A 3 -14.62 61.83 -26.87
N HIS A 4 -13.81 61.04 -26.16
CA HIS A 4 -14.15 59.73 -25.61
C HIS A 4 -15.20 59.83 -24.51
N VAL A 5 -16.26 59.03 -24.62
CA VAL A 5 -17.19 58.71 -23.52
C VAL A 5 -16.70 57.43 -22.85
N SER A 6 -16.31 57.52 -21.58
CA SER A 6 -15.91 56.39 -20.76
C SER A 6 -17.15 55.78 -20.08
N SER A 7 -17.46 54.53 -20.41
CA SER A 7 -18.57 53.77 -19.80
C SER A 7 -18.14 53.16 -18.46
N PRO A 8 -18.97 53.17 -17.40
CA PRO A 8 -18.57 52.65 -16.09
C PRO A 8 -18.60 51.12 -16.06
N ARG A 9 -17.57 50.52 -15.48
CA ARG A 9 -17.48 49.07 -15.22
C ARG A 9 -18.53 48.67 -14.19
N LEU A 10 -19.51 47.86 -14.59
CA LEU A 10 -20.35 47.11 -13.65
C LEU A 10 -19.46 46.12 -12.87
N ARG A 11 -19.24 46.37 -11.59
CA ARG A 11 -18.81 45.32 -10.65
C ARG A 11 -20.02 44.44 -10.36
N PRO A 12 -19.92 43.12 -10.52
CA PRO A 12 -21.04 42.26 -10.23
C PRO A 12 -21.11 42.12 -8.70
N THR A 13 -22.08 42.79 -8.08
CA THR A 13 -22.40 42.61 -6.67
C THR A 13 -23.17 41.31 -6.53
N TRP A 14 -22.48 40.20 -6.35
CA TRP A 14 -23.13 38.91 -6.13
C TRP A 14 -23.75 38.96 -4.73
N SER A 15 -25.08 39.14 -4.73
CA SER A 15 -25.89 39.16 -3.52
C SER A 15 -25.63 37.87 -2.71
N PRO A 16 -25.55 37.96 -1.36
CA PRO A 16 -25.47 36.78 -0.51
C PRO A 16 -26.61 35.78 -0.75
N SER A 17 -27.76 36.26 -1.27
CA SER A 17 -28.88 35.41 -1.69
C SER A 17 -28.52 34.48 -2.84
N PHE A 18 -27.61 34.87 -3.74
CA PHE A 18 -27.15 34.02 -4.84
C PHE A 18 -26.33 32.84 -4.32
N TRP A 19 -25.45 33.08 -3.35
CA TRP A 19 -24.64 32.03 -2.74
C TRP A 19 -25.48 31.04 -1.95
N VAL A 20 -26.45 31.54 -1.16
CA VAL A 20 -27.38 30.67 -0.42
C VAL A 20 -28.26 29.86 -1.38
N ALA A 21 -28.76 30.47 -2.45
CA ALA A 21 -29.54 29.75 -3.47
C ALA A 21 -28.69 28.69 -4.18
N CYS A 22 -27.44 28.98 -4.51
CA CYS A 22 -26.54 28.02 -5.14
C CYS A 22 -26.25 26.85 -4.21
N MET A 23 -26.03 27.09 -2.91
CA MET A 23 -25.86 26.02 -1.94
C MET A 23 -27.11 25.16 -1.82
N VAL A 24 -28.29 25.76 -1.62
CA VAL A 24 -29.55 25.00 -1.54
C VAL A 24 -29.79 24.15 -2.80
N LEU A 25 -29.45 24.67 -3.99
CA LEU A 25 -29.58 23.94 -5.26
C LEU A 25 -28.59 22.78 -5.39
N MET A 26 -27.38 22.89 -4.85
CA MET A 26 -26.38 21.82 -4.87
C MET A 26 -26.75 20.68 -3.89
N PHE A 27 -27.32 20.99 -2.72
CA PHE A 27 -27.76 19.98 -1.74
C PHE A 27 -29.10 19.31 -2.11
N GLY A 28 -30.02 20.03 -2.75
CA GLY A 28 -31.33 19.49 -3.15
C GLY A 28 -31.28 18.44 -4.27
N ARG A 29 -30.19 18.38 -5.04
CA ARG A 29 -30.01 17.40 -6.14
C ARG A 29 -29.47 16.04 -5.67
N LEU A 30 -28.94 15.93 -4.46
CA LEU A 30 -28.31 14.70 -3.96
C LEU A 30 -29.31 13.64 -3.45
N GLN A 31 -30.54 14.03 -3.10
CA GLN A 31 -31.56 13.08 -2.64
C GLN A 31 -32.16 12.22 -3.77
N ALA A 32 -31.79 12.47 -5.03
CA ALA A 32 -32.36 11.79 -6.20
C ALA A 32 -31.51 10.61 -6.74
N LEU A 33 -30.38 10.27 -6.11
CA LEU A 33 -29.46 9.22 -6.59
C LEU A 33 -29.28 8.06 -5.61
N VAL A 34 -30.26 7.75 -4.76
CA VAL A 34 -30.28 6.48 -4.00
C VAL A 34 -30.96 5.41 -4.87
N PRO A 35 -30.25 4.41 -5.43
CA PRO A 35 -30.90 3.27 -6.06
C PRO A 35 -31.29 2.27 -4.97
N SER A 36 -32.55 1.86 -5.02
CA SER A 36 -33.11 0.77 -4.21
C SER A 36 -32.46 -0.56 -4.56
N GLU A 37 -32.26 -1.36 -3.51
CA GLU A 37 -31.83 -2.76 -3.45
C GLU A 37 -32.47 -3.67 -4.53
N ALA A 38 -31.65 -4.48 -5.19
CA ALA A 38 -32.08 -5.63 -5.99
C ALA A 38 -31.07 -6.79 -5.87
N THR A 39 -31.58 -7.92 -5.38
CA THR A 39 -30.98 -9.25 -5.15
C THR A 39 -30.50 -9.95 -6.45
N PRO A 40 -29.52 -10.90 -6.42
CA PRO A 40 -28.74 -11.31 -7.59
C PRO A 40 -29.25 -12.57 -8.31
N PRO A 41 -28.79 -12.84 -9.55
CA PRO A 41 -28.61 -14.24 -9.97
C PRO A 41 -27.34 -14.58 -10.80
N LYS A 42 -26.77 -15.74 -10.42
CA LYS A 42 -26.09 -16.85 -11.13
C LYS A 42 -25.07 -16.65 -12.29
N ARG A 43 -23.87 -17.18 -12.01
CA ARG A 43 -22.92 -18.04 -12.78
C ARG A 43 -23.19 -18.26 -14.29
N SER A 44 -22.15 -18.01 -15.09
CA SER A 44 -21.82 -18.70 -16.35
C SER A 44 -20.31 -18.59 -16.61
N GLU A 45 -19.69 -19.70 -17.02
CA GLU A 45 -18.29 -19.84 -17.45
C GLU A 45 -18.01 -19.11 -18.77
N GLU A 46 -16.70 -18.95 -19.08
CA GLU A 46 -16.07 -19.19 -20.41
C GLU A 46 -15.08 -18.10 -20.91
N GLN A 47 -13.87 -18.56 -21.25
CA GLN A 47 -12.87 -18.05 -22.21
C GLN A 47 -11.93 -16.84 -21.94
N ARG A 48 -10.71 -17.21 -21.52
CA ARG A 48 -9.41 -17.09 -22.25
C ARG A 48 -9.27 -15.94 -23.29
N GLY A 49 -8.34 -15.01 -23.04
CA GLY A 49 -7.84 -14.09 -24.07
C GLY A 49 -6.74 -13.11 -23.64
N LEU A 50 -5.49 -13.51 -23.88
CA LEU A 50 -4.32 -12.71 -24.34
C LEU A 50 -4.02 -11.34 -23.67
N GLY A 51 -3.05 -11.31 -22.74
CA GLY A 51 -2.41 -10.10 -22.24
C GLY A 51 -0.98 -9.97 -22.74
N ASN A 52 -0.70 -8.91 -23.50
CA ASN A 52 0.62 -8.54 -24.00
C ASN A 52 1.44 -7.80 -22.93
N THR A 53 2.69 -8.21 -22.71
CA THR A 53 3.65 -7.50 -21.83
C THR A 53 4.53 -6.56 -22.67
N PRO A 54 4.69 -5.27 -22.30
CA PRO A 54 5.70 -4.42 -22.90
C PRO A 54 7.07 -4.63 -22.25
N LEU A 55 8.07 -4.82 -23.11
CA LEU A 55 9.50 -4.76 -22.86
C LEU A 55 9.92 -3.31 -22.55
N PHE A 56 10.70 -3.08 -21.49
CA PHE A 56 11.45 -1.83 -21.32
C PHE A 56 12.95 -2.09 -21.10
N PRO A 57 13.84 -1.22 -21.62
CA PRO A 57 15.26 -1.48 -21.81
C PRO A 57 16.14 -0.92 -20.68
N GLY A 58 17.40 -1.34 -20.70
CA GLY A 58 18.38 -1.21 -19.61
C GLY A 58 18.90 0.19 -19.28
N VAL A 59 19.62 0.23 -18.15
CA VAL A 59 20.31 1.39 -17.60
C VAL A 59 21.83 1.10 -17.57
N PRO A 60 22.71 2.08 -17.89
CA PRO A 60 24.15 1.85 -18.04
C PRO A 60 24.90 1.89 -16.70
N THR A 61 25.89 1.00 -16.55
CA THR A 61 26.86 0.99 -15.45
C THR A 61 28.06 1.90 -15.73
N THR A 62 28.42 2.74 -14.75
CA THR A 62 29.73 3.44 -14.69
C THR A 62 30.65 2.73 -13.69
N PRO A 63 31.99 2.71 -13.90
CA PRO A 63 32.90 1.88 -13.12
C PRO A 63 33.40 2.59 -11.85
N LEU A 64 33.61 1.81 -10.79
CA LEU A 64 34.11 2.26 -9.48
C LEU A 64 35.65 2.23 -9.46
N THR A 65 36.28 3.33 -9.05
CA THR A 65 37.74 3.44 -8.85
C THR A 65 38.17 2.66 -7.60
N THR A 66 39.13 1.75 -7.79
CA THR A 66 39.77 0.93 -6.76
C THR A 66 40.81 1.74 -6.01
N THR A 67 40.72 1.78 -4.68
CA THR A 67 41.87 2.08 -3.81
C THR A 67 42.12 0.88 -2.92
N SER A 68 43.25 0.24 -3.19
CA SER A 68 43.83 -0.90 -2.50
C SER A 68 44.21 -0.58 -1.05
N VAL A 69 43.85 -1.46 -0.12
CA VAL A 69 44.74 -1.84 0.99
C VAL A 69 44.58 -3.34 1.21
N SER A 70 45.65 -4.06 0.89
CA SER A 70 45.83 -5.49 1.14
C SER A 70 46.30 -5.70 2.57
N THR A 71 45.49 -6.37 3.37
CA THR A 71 45.95 -7.13 4.53
C THR A 71 45.58 -8.59 4.23
N GLU A 72 46.60 -9.45 4.16
CA GLU A 72 46.42 -10.90 4.10
C GLU A 72 45.77 -11.36 5.41
N GLU A 73 44.46 -11.54 5.39
CA GLU A 73 43.78 -12.51 6.22
C GLU A 73 43.15 -13.54 5.28
N LYS A 74 43.37 -14.83 5.59
CA LYS A 74 42.69 -15.98 4.97
C LYS A 74 41.25 -15.59 4.65
N PRO A 75 40.78 -15.68 3.39
CA PRO A 75 39.48 -15.12 3.05
C PRO A 75 38.44 -15.80 3.93
N LEU A 76 37.73 -14.98 4.72
CA LEU A 76 36.51 -15.38 5.40
C LEU A 76 35.65 -16.00 4.30
N SER A 77 35.52 -17.33 4.29
CA SER A 77 34.69 -18.03 3.32
C SER A 77 33.33 -17.35 3.35
N SER A 78 32.84 -16.93 2.18
CA SER A 78 31.58 -16.23 2.13
C SER A 78 30.51 -17.12 2.79
N PRO A 79 29.50 -16.57 3.49
CA PRO A 79 28.39 -17.37 4.00
C PRO A 79 27.75 -18.26 2.91
N CYS A 80 27.86 -17.85 1.64
CA CYS A 80 27.41 -18.61 0.48
C CYS A 80 28.25 -19.85 0.18
N ASP A 81 29.55 -19.85 0.48
CA ASP A 81 30.43 -21.00 0.24
C ASP A 81 29.94 -22.23 1.04
N VAL A 82 29.40 -22.01 2.23
CA VAL A 82 28.81 -23.05 3.07
C VAL A 82 27.57 -23.63 2.41
N TYR A 83 26.65 -22.79 1.92
CA TYR A 83 25.44 -23.28 1.27
C TYR A 83 25.74 -24.02 -0.04
N CYS A 84 26.63 -23.47 -0.87
CA CYS A 84 27.02 -24.09 -2.14
C CYS A 84 27.72 -25.44 -1.92
N SER A 85 28.69 -25.50 -0.99
CA SER A 85 29.41 -26.76 -0.69
C SER A 85 28.48 -27.87 -0.19
N LEU A 86 27.51 -27.53 0.66
CA LEU A 86 26.50 -28.50 1.14
C LEU A 86 25.61 -29.01 0.00
N CYS A 87 25.21 -28.15 -0.93
CA CYS A 87 24.43 -28.57 -2.09
C CYS A 87 25.23 -29.47 -3.04
N ASP A 88 26.49 -29.13 -3.26
CA ASP A 88 27.41 -29.88 -4.13
C ASP A 88 27.69 -31.28 -3.54
N GLU A 89 27.96 -31.38 -2.24
CA GLU A 89 28.18 -32.64 -1.55
C GLU A 89 26.94 -33.54 -1.60
N ALA A 90 25.75 -32.96 -1.43
CA ALA A 90 24.49 -33.67 -1.55
C ALA A 90 24.11 -34.03 -3.01
N THR A 91 24.88 -33.54 -4.00
CA THR A 91 24.61 -33.73 -5.44
C THR A 91 23.19 -33.31 -5.84
N LEU A 92 22.65 -32.28 -5.18
CA LEU A 92 21.28 -31.82 -5.36
C LEU A 92 21.19 -30.69 -6.39
N PRO A 93 20.15 -30.67 -7.25
CA PRO A 93 19.81 -29.48 -8.01
C PRO A 93 19.60 -28.28 -7.08
N THR A 94 20.04 -27.09 -7.48
CA THR A 94 19.96 -25.86 -6.66
C THR A 94 18.56 -25.61 -6.09
N VAL A 95 17.51 -25.82 -6.88
CA VAL A 95 16.11 -25.66 -6.46
C VAL A 95 15.71 -26.66 -5.37
N GLN A 96 16.18 -27.91 -5.46
CA GLN A 96 15.90 -28.92 -4.43
C GLN A 96 16.71 -28.65 -3.17
N CYS A 97 17.97 -28.24 -3.32
CA CYS A 97 18.80 -27.84 -2.19
C CYS A 97 18.18 -26.65 -1.43
N TYR A 98 17.70 -25.65 -2.16
CA TYR A 98 16.98 -24.51 -1.60
C TYR A 98 15.74 -24.94 -0.79
N SER A 99 14.97 -25.89 -1.30
CA SER A 99 13.82 -26.45 -0.56
C SER A 99 14.20 -27.04 0.80
N GLU A 100 15.33 -27.74 0.91
CA GLU A 100 15.79 -28.28 2.20
C GLU A 100 16.22 -27.17 3.17
N PHE A 101 16.94 -26.17 2.68
CA PHE A 101 17.29 -25.01 3.49
C PHE A 101 16.07 -24.18 3.92
N LEU A 102 15.08 -24.06 3.06
CA LEU A 102 13.85 -23.33 3.36
C LEU A 102 13.09 -23.98 4.52
N LYS A 103 13.12 -25.31 4.64
CA LYS A 103 12.57 -26.02 5.81
C LYS A 103 13.33 -25.65 7.09
N ILE A 104 14.65 -25.49 7.04
CA ILE A 104 15.45 -25.06 8.19
C ILE A 104 15.07 -23.63 8.62
N CYS A 105 14.95 -22.70 7.66
CA CYS A 105 14.47 -21.35 7.94
C CYS A 105 13.07 -21.37 8.60
N ARG A 106 12.17 -22.21 8.09
CA ARG A 106 10.82 -22.38 8.64
C ARG A 106 10.83 -22.97 10.05
N LEU A 107 11.71 -23.93 10.34
CA LEU A 107 11.83 -24.49 11.71
C LEU A 107 12.24 -23.43 12.73
N ASN A 108 13.14 -22.52 12.35
CA ASN A 108 13.52 -21.40 13.22
C ASN A 108 12.33 -20.46 13.46
N LEU A 109 11.57 -20.12 12.41
CA LEU A 109 10.34 -19.35 12.53
C LEU A 109 9.35 -20.04 13.48
N GLN A 110 9.12 -21.33 13.30
CA GLN A 110 8.22 -22.11 14.13
C GLN A 110 8.63 -22.08 15.60
N ASN A 111 9.91 -22.30 15.90
CA ASN A 111 10.41 -22.22 17.28
C ASN A 111 10.18 -20.83 17.90
N GLU A 112 10.33 -19.75 17.13
CA GLU A 112 10.05 -18.40 17.63
C GLU A 112 8.55 -18.16 17.83
N LEU A 113 7.69 -18.64 16.91
CA LEU A 113 6.23 -18.51 17.01
C LEU A 113 5.64 -19.37 18.14
N ASP A 114 6.20 -20.55 18.42
CA ASP A 114 5.78 -21.41 19.52
C ASP A 114 6.00 -20.75 20.90
N ASN A 115 6.89 -19.76 20.98
CA ASN A 115 7.11 -18.95 22.19
C ASN A 115 6.14 -17.76 22.31
N VAL A 116 5.31 -17.50 21.30
CA VAL A 116 4.29 -16.45 21.32
C VAL A 116 2.97 -17.03 21.84
N ASN A 117 2.29 -16.30 22.72
CA ASN A 117 0.98 -16.71 23.22
C ASN A 117 -0.04 -16.78 22.06
N SER A 118 -0.97 -17.73 22.11
CA SER A 118 -1.99 -17.90 21.06
C SER A 118 -2.82 -16.63 20.78
N THR A 119 -3.13 -15.85 21.82
CA THR A 119 -3.85 -14.57 21.70
C THR A 119 -3.04 -13.46 21.02
N ASP A 120 -1.71 -13.58 21.07
CA ASP A 120 -0.77 -12.59 20.56
C ASP A 120 -0.31 -12.91 19.13
N LEU A 121 -0.58 -14.11 18.62
CA LEU A 121 -0.23 -14.53 17.26
C LEU A 121 -0.83 -13.60 16.21
N CYS A 122 -2.08 -13.15 16.40
CA CYS A 122 -2.74 -12.27 15.43
C CYS A 122 -2.27 -10.80 15.51
N VAL A 123 -1.37 -10.47 16.43
CA VAL A 123 -0.82 -9.12 16.55
C VAL A 123 0.47 -9.04 15.74
N TRP A 124 0.44 -8.34 14.60
CA TRP A 124 1.60 -8.24 13.69
C TRP A 124 2.89 -7.83 14.40
N ASP A 125 2.82 -6.90 15.35
CA ASP A 125 3.99 -6.45 16.11
C ASP A 125 4.69 -7.55 16.93
N LYS A 126 3.98 -8.62 17.28
CA LYS A 126 4.51 -9.77 18.03
C LYS A 126 5.18 -10.79 17.12
N VAL A 127 4.74 -10.88 15.85
CA VAL A 127 5.22 -11.90 14.90
C VAL A 127 6.14 -11.34 13.81
N LYS A 128 6.24 -10.02 13.66
CA LYS A 128 7.08 -9.38 12.63
C LYS A 128 8.57 -9.74 12.71
N SER A 129 9.10 -9.93 13.91
CA SER A 129 10.52 -10.29 14.11
C SER A 129 10.81 -11.70 13.60
N PRO A 130 10.05 -12.74 13.99
CA PRO A 130 10.15 -14.07 13.38
C PRO A 130 10.06 -14.06 11.87
N TYR A 131 9.08 -13.33 11.30
CA TYR A 131 8.92 -13.22 9.85
C TYR A 131 10.10 -12.56 9.16
N ASN A 132 10.68 -11.52 9.76
CA ASN A 132 11.87 -10.87 9.25
C ASN A 132 13.06 -11.84 9.26
N ASN A 133 13.24 -12.61 10.34
CA ASN A 133 14.29 -13.62 10.43
C ASN A 133 14.14 -14.71 9.35
N PHE A 134 12.91 -15.23 9.16
CA PHE A 134 12.60 -16.17 8.08
C PHE A 134 12.91 -15.58 6.69
N THR A 135 12.49 -14.33 6.45
CA THR A 135 12.72 -13.63 5.17
C THR A 135 14.21 -13.50 4.89
N MET A 136 14.99 -12.96 5.84
CA MET A 136 16.45 -12.83 5.74
C MET A 136 17.14 -14.18 5.49
N CYS A 137 16.70 -15.24 6.17
CA CYS A 137 17.21 -16.60 5.98
C CYS A 137 16.90 -17.11 4.55
N SER A 138 15.65 -17.00 4.11
CA SER A 138 15.20 -17.51 2.81
C SER A 138 15.75 -16.72 1.62
N GLU A 139 15.94 -15.41 1.78
CA GLU A 139 16.48 -14.50 0.77
C GLU A 139 17.99 -14.70 0.65
N GLY A 140 18.72 -14.69 1.76
CA GLY A 140 20.18 -14.88 1.73
C GLY A 140 20.60 -16.22 1.12
N ILE A 141 19.86 -17.30 1.39
CA ILE A 141 20.15 -18.60 0.76
C ILE A 141 19.77 -18.59 -0.73
N ALA A 142 18.67 -17.94 -1.12
CA ALA A 142 18.31 -17.79 -2.53
C ALA A 142 19.38 -17.00 -3.30
N GLU A 143 19.89 -15.91 -2.73
CA GLU A 143 21.00 -15.14 -3.29
C GLU A 143 22.26 -16.00 -3.46
N CYS A 144 22.63 -16.77 -2.43
CA CYS A 144 23.80 -17.66 -2.48
C CYS A 144 23.67 -18.75 -3.55
N LEU A 145 22.46 -19.29 -3.76
CA LEU A 145 22.18 -20.29 -4.78
C LEU A 145 21.81 -19.70 -6.15
N ALA A 146 21.95 -18.37 -6.31
CA ALA A 146 21.59 -17.62 -7.51
C ALA A 146 20.15 -17.87 -8.01
N LEU A 147 19.21 -18.00 -7.07
CA LEU A 147 17.79 -18.14 -7.32
C LEU A 147 17.07 -16.79 -7.16
N PRO A 148 16.07 -16.47 -8.00
CA PRO A 148 15.24 -15.29 -7.78
C PRO A 148 14.43 -15.44 -6.50
N TRP A 149 14.31 -14.34 -5.75
CA TRP A 149 13.42 -14.22 -4.60
C TRP A 149 12.45 -13.05 -4.85
N PRO A 150 11.14 -13.22 -4.62
CA PRO A 150 10.47 -14.45 -4.23
C PRO A 150 10.36 -15.48 -5.38
N ASN A 151 10.07 -16.72 -5.02
CA ASN A 151 9.82 -17.83 -5.94
C ASN A 151 8.72 -18.76 -5.39
N ARG A 152 8.28 -19.74 -6.20
CA ARG A 152 7.15 -20.63 -5.83
C ARG A 152 7.37 -21.40 -4.52
N LEU A 153 8.60 -21.81 -4.21
CA LEU A 153 8.88 -22.58 -3.00
C LEU A 153 8.65 -21.73 -1.73
N VAL A 154 9.10 -20.48 -1.73
CA VAL A 154 8.89 -19.57 -0.58
C VAL A 154 7.44 -19.08 -0.51
N GLU A 155 6.77 -18.89 -1.65
CA GLU A 155 5.34 -18.58 -1.69
C GLU A 155 4.50 -19.70 -1.05
N ASP A 156 4.72 -20.95 -1.45
CA ASP A 156 4.03 -22.11 -0.89
C ASP A 156 4.32 -22.26 0.61
N MET A 157 5.57 -22.01 1.03
CA MET A 157 5.96 -22.03 2.44
C MET A 157 5.23 -20.95 3.25
N PHE A 158 5.09 -19.73 2.73
CA PHE A 158 4.31 -18.68 3.39
C PHE A 158 2.85 -19.09 3.56
N VAL A 159 2.23 -19.66 2.52
CA VAL A 159 0.85 -20.17 2.60
C VAL A 159 0.75 -21.25 3.69
N GLU A 160 1.70 -22.16 3.75
CA GLU A 160 1.71 -23.23 4.76
C GLU A 160 1.86 -22.67 6.18
N ILE A 161 2.76 -21.71 6.40
CA ILE A 161 2.93 -21.00 7.68
C ILE A 161 1.63 -20.30 8.08
N HIS A 162 1.02 -19.53 7.18
CA HIS A 162 -0.26 -18.85 7.42
C HIS A 162 -1.36 -19.84 7.78
N SER A 163 -1.43 -20.95 7.06
CA SER A 163 -2.36 -22.04 7.36
C SER A 163 -2.01 -22.82 8.64
N SER A 164 -0.82 -22.68 9.23
CA SER A 164 -0.47 -23.42 10.45
C SER A 164 -0.72 -22.59 11.70
N PHE A 165 -0.33 -21.31 11.69
CA PHE A 165 -0.31 -20.46 12.89
C PHE A 165 -1.42 -19.40 12.91
N PHE A 166 -2.00 -19.05 11.75
CA PHE A 166 -2.85 -17.86 11.61
C PHE A 166 -4.26 -18.17 11.07
N GLN A 167 -4.70 -19.43 11.08
CA GLN A 167 -6.03 -19.82 10.56
C GLN A 167 -7.18 -19.10 11.28
N GLU A 168 -7.04 -18.89 12.59
CA GLU A 168 -8.07 -18.29 13.43
C GLU A 168 -7.98 -16.76 13.52
N CYS A 169 -6.96 -16.17 12.87
CA CYS A 169 -6.79 -14.72 12.93
C CYS A 169 -7.86 -14.00 12.11
N PRO A 170 -8.41 -12.89 12.63
CA PRO A 170 -9.38 -12.11 11.90
C PRO A 170 -8.73 -11.54 10.64
N ILE A 171 -9.41 -11.68 9.51
CA ILE A 171 -9.01 -10.99 8.29
C ILE A 171 -9.36 -9.52 8.50
N GLU A 172 -8.39 -8.72 8.93
CA GLU A 172 -8.51 -7.26 8.90
C GLU A 172 -8.54 -6.81 7.43
N THR A 173 -9.69 -6.97 6.79
CA THR A 173 -9.97 -6.24 5.56
C THR A 173 -9.94 -4.78 5.95
N LEU A 174 -9.02 -4.00 5.38
CA LEU A 174 -9.11 -2.54 5.35
C LEU A 174 -10.47 -2.20 4.74
N ARG A 175 -11.49 -2.14 5.58
CA ARG A 175 -12.84 -1.78 5.16
C ARG A 175 -12.80 -0.29 4.99
N ASP A 176 -13.10 0.14 3.76
CA ASP A 176 -13.50 1.51 3.54
C ASP A 176 -14.59 1.85 4.58
N PRO A 177 -14.50 3.02 5.22
CA PRO A 177 -15.52 3.45 6.16
C PRO A 177 -16.88 3.39 5.46
N PRO A 178 -17.96 3.02 6.18
CA PRO A 178 -19.25 2.79 5.54
C PRO A 178 -19.71 4.05 4.78
N PRO A 179 -20.50 3.90 3.69
CA PRO A 179 -20.76 5.00 2.74
C PRO A 179 -21.31 6.28 3.38
N ASN A 180 -22.05 6.15 4.48
CA ASN A 180 -22.57 7.26 5.28
C ASN A 180 -21.46 8.09 5.95
N VAL A 181 -20.39 7.46 6.42
CA VAL A 181 -19.24 8.13 7.03
C VAL A 181 -18.45 8.87 5.95
N ILE A 182 -18.19 8.23 4.81
CA ILE A 182 -17.54 8.88 3.66
C ILE A 182 -18.36 10.10 3.23
N PHE A 183 -19.68 9.95 3.14
CA PHE A 183 -20.58 11.05 2.80
C PHE A 183 -20.50 12.21 3.80
N ALA A 184 -20.52 11.92 5.10
CA ALA A 184 -20.38 12.95 6.13
C ALA A 184 -19.02 13.66 6.04
N LEU A 185 -17.94 12.92 5.80
CA LEU A 185 -16.59 13.47 5.64
C LEU A 185 -16.47 14.37 4.40
N VAL A 186 -17.21 14.08 3.32
CA VAL A 186 -17.24 14.91 2.11
C VAL A 186 -18.15 16.13 2.29
N MET A 187 -19.31 15.98 2.93
CA MET A 187 -20.25 17.08 3.14
C MET A 187 -19.75 18.10 4.15
N THR A 188 -18.98 17.67 5.14
CA THR A 188 -18.40 18.54 6.17
C THR A 188 -17.59 19.71 5.56
N PRO A 189 -16.54 19.49 4.74
CA PRO A 189 -15.80 20.59 4.12
C PRO A 189 -16.65 21.42 3.15
N ILE A 190 -17.59 20.80 2.41
CA ILE A 190 -18.48 21.51 1.48
C ILE A 190 -19.38 22.51 2.23
N CYS A 191 -19.85 22.17 3.43
CA CYS A 191 -20.65 23.06 4.28
C CYS A 191 -19.81 24.06 5.08
N LEU A 192 -18.66 23.62 5.60
CA LEU A 192 -17.85 24.42 6.52
C LEU A 192 -17.11 25.56 5.81
N ILE A 193 -16.51 25.33 4.64
CA ILE A 193 -15.76 26.37 3.91
C ILE A 193 -16.63 27.63 3.64
N PRO A 194 -17.84 27.51 3.07
CA PRO A 194 -18.72 28.65 2.82
C PRO A 194 -19.26 29.28 4.10
N ALA A 195 -19.58 28.48 5.13
CA ALA A 195 -20.00 29.00 6.43
C ALA A 195 -18.90 29.90 7.01
N MET A 196 -17.65 29.46 6.97
CA MET A 196 -16.49 30.25 7.41
C MET A 196 -16.34 31.54 6.60
N VAL A 197 -16.48 31.49 5.27
CA VAL A 197 -16.44 32.69 4.42
C VAL A 197 -17.55 33.69 4.80
N VAL A 198 -18.78 33.21 4.99
CA VAL A 198 -19.92 34.07 5.39
C VAL A 198 -19.68 34.67 6.77
N LEU A 199 -19.19 33.89 7.73
CA LEU A 199 -18.86 34.37 9.08
C LEU A 199 -17.79 35.47 9.04
N VAL A 200 -16.74 35.31 8.22
CA VAL A 200 -15.68 36.34 8.06
C VAL A 200 -16.25 37.61 7.43
N VAL A 201 -17.08 37.50 6.40
CA VAL A 201 -17.71 38.66 5.74
C VAL A 201 -18.67 39.40 6.69
N LEU A 202 -19.44 38.66 7.50
CA LEU A 202 -20.33 39.27 8.49
C LEU A 202 -19.54 39.93 9.62
N LYS A 203 -18.46 39.30 10.09
CA LYS A 203 -17.61 39.87 11.14
C LYS A 203 -16.93 41.16 10.67
N THR A 204 -16.40 41.18 9.44
CA THR A 204 -15.76 42.38 8.87
C THR A 204 -16.76 43.52 8.66
N LYS A 205 -17.95 43.24 8.12
CA LYS A 205 -19.01 44.25 7.94
C LYS A 205 -19.54 44.82 9.26
N ASN A 206 -19.63 43.99 10.31
CA ASN A 206 -20.11 44.43 11.62
C ASN A 206 -19.00 45.08 12.48
N GLY A 207 -17.73 44.82 12.17
CA GLY A 207 -16.58 45.53 12.74
C GLY A 207 -16.44 46.95 12.19
N ASP A 208 -16.59 47.12 10.87
CA ASP A 208 -16.55 48.44 10.19
C ASP A 208 -17.70 49.37 10.59
N ARG A 209 -18.84 48.81 11.02
CA ARG A 209 -19.98 49.60 11.51
C ARG A 209 -19.84 50.06 12.96
N ARG A 210 -18.78 49.64 13.65
CA ARG A 210 -18.53 49.93 15.06
C ARG A 210 -17.26 50.77 15.29
N SER A 211 -16.59 51.20 14.22
CA SER A 211 -15.60 52.28 14.20
C SER A 211 -16.19 53.54 13.59
#